data_AF-A0A378Y1A5-F1
#
_entry.id   AF-A0A378Y1A5-F1
#
_cell.length_a   1.000
_cell.length_b   1.000
_cell.length_c   1.000
_cell.angle_alpha   90.00
_cell.angle_beta   90.00
_cell.angle_gamma   90.00
#
_symmetry.space_group_name_H-M   'P 1'
#
loop_
_entity.id
_entity.type
_entity.pdbx_description
1 polymer ?
#
loop_
_entity_poly.entity_id
_entity_poly.type
_entity_poly.pdbx_seq_one_letter_code
_entity_poly.pdbx_strand_id
1 'polypeptide(L)'
;MIGELLGIGNTASVYEWGKTEVIKIFHNQSHSMHEAKKEAKNAEIINNLNLRAPNYSGLLEYKGTSCLIYEKIDGPTMLKQIDPTKLSISHYAKLMAQLHFELHNIEIKMNSNLKTELTNKINTAEMIKEYEKQIVINVLNTLPGGNALCHYDFHPATSSFHPRDL
;
A
#
# COMPACT_ATOMS: atom_id res chain seq x y z
N MET A 1 -4.42 0.82 -24.63
CA MET A 1 -3.05 0.37 -24.96
C MET A 1 -2.18 0.72 -23.77
N ILE A 2 -1.30 -0.19 -23.35
CA ILE A 2 -0.37 0.08 -22.25
C ILE A 2 0.69 1.08 -22.71
N GLY A 3 0.98 2.09 -21.89
CA GLY A 3 1.97 3.12 -22.17
C GLY A 3 3.28 2.89 -21.42
N GLU A 4 3.89 3.98 -20.95
CA GLU A 4 5.20 3.93 -20.28
C GLU A 4 5.15 3.15 -18.96
N LEU A 5 6.30 2.56 -18.60
CA LEU A 5 6.51 1.97 -17.28
C LEU A 5 6.74 3.10 -16.27
N LEU A 6 5.85 3.22 -15.28
CA LEU A 6 5.91 4.26 -14.26
C LEU A 6 6.63 3.81 -12.99
N GLY A 7 6.56 2.51 -12.67
CA GLY A 7 7.19 1.97 -11.47
C GLY A 7 7.22 0.45 -11.44
N ILE A 8 8.21 -0.07 -10.72
CA ILE A 8 8.36 -1.51 -10.46
C ILE A 8 8.42 -1.70 -8.94
N GLY A 9 7.49 -2.47 -8.42
CA GLY A 9 7.51 -2.95 -7.04
C GLY A 9 8.00 -4.39 -6.95
N ASN A 10 7.98 -4.96 -5.74
CA ASN A 10 8.41 -6.35 -5.52
C ASN A 10 7.46 -7.39 -6.14
N THR A 11 6.17 -7.06 -6.31
CA THR A 11 5.14 -8.01 -6.74
C THR A 11 4.50 -7.65 -8.08
N ALA A 12 4.66 -6.41 -8.53
CA ALA A 12 3.96 -5.90 -9.70
C ALA A 12 4.70 -4.73 -10.35
N SER A 13 4.41 -4.51 -11.63
CA SER A 13 4.82 -3.34 -12.38
C SER A 13 3.60 -2.48 -12.72
N VAL A 14 3.78 -1.17 -12.70
CA VAL A 14 2.72 -0.18 -12.96
C VAL A 14 3.05 0.56 -14.25
N TYR A 15 2.09 0.57 -15.18
CA TYR A 15 2.22 1.23 -16.47
C TYR A 15 1.08 2.21 -16.71
N GLU A 16 1.27 3.15 -17.62
CA GLU A 16 0.16 3.99 -18.09
C GLU A 16 -0.94 3.14 -18.75
N TRP A 17 -2.18 3.53 -18.47
CA TRP A 17 -3.37 2.95 -19.07
C TRP A 17 -4.29 4.06 -19.58
N GLY A 18 -4.28 4.28 -20.91
CA GLY A 18 -4.99 5.42 -21.47
C GLY A 18 -4.36 6.75 -21.05
N LYS A 19 -5.18 7.77 -20.80
CA LYS A 19 -4.69 9.13 -20.48
C LYS A 19 -4.63 9.43 -18.99
N THR A 20 -5.55 8.85 -18.21
CA THR A 20 -5.84 9.26 -16.82
C THR A 20 -5.69 8.12 -15.82
N GLU A 21 -5.31 6.93 -16.27
CA GLU A 21 -5.25 5.74 -15.43
C GLU A 21 -3.89 5.05 -15.55
N VAL A 22 -3.66 4.12 -14.64
CA VAL A 22 -2.54 3.19 -14.64
C VAL A 22 -3.05 1.76 -14.52
N ILE A 23 -2.31 0.83 -15.13
CA ILE A 23 -2.53 -0.61 -14.99
C ILE A 23 -1.41 -1.21 -14.16
N LYS A 24 -1.77 -1.84 -13.05
CA LYS A 24 -0.88 -2.63 -12.20
C LYS A 24 -0.94 -4.10 -12.63
N ILE A 25 0.19 -4.62 -13.07
CA ILE A 25 0.34 -5.98 -13.58
C ILE A 25 1.25 -6.77 -12.64
N PHE A 26 0.72 -7.83 -12.04
CA PHE A 26 1.47 -8.70 -11.14
C PHE A 26 2.51 -9.54 -11.90
N HIS A 27 3.69 -9.71 -11.32
CA HIS A 27 4.81 -10.44 -11.95
C HIS A 27 4.51 -11.94 -12.08
N ASN A 28 3.84 -12.53 -11.10
CA ASN A 28 3.46 -13.95 -11.12
C ASN A 28 2.02 -14.11 -11.62
N GLN A 29 1.87 -14.53 -12.87
CA GLN A 29 0.57 -14.72 -13.52
C GLN A 29 -0.29 -15.76 -12.79
N SER A 30 0.29 -16.87 -12.33
CA SER A 30 -0.43 -17.94 -11.64
C SER A 30 -1.07 -17.47 -10.33
N HIS A 31 -0.48 -16.48 -9.66
CA HIS A 31 -0.98 -15.92 -8.41
C HIS A 31 -1.73 -14.59 -8.61
N SER A 32 -1.70 -14.03 -9.82
CA SER A 32 -2.24 -12.69 -10.13
C SER A 32 -3.70 -12.55 -9.74
N MET A 33 -4.53 -13.57 -9.94
CA MET A 33 -5.96 -13.49 -9.56
C MET A 33 -6.15 -13.38 -8.04
N HIS A 34 -5.37 -14.11 -7.25
CA HIS A 34 -5.47 -14.07 -5.80
C HIS A 34 -5.02 -12.72 -5.25
N GLU A 35 -3.84 -12.26 -5.69
CA GLU A 35 -3.28 -10.96 -5.29
C GLU A 35 -4.18 -9.80 -5.73
N ALA A 36 -4.65 -9.81 -6.99
CA ALA A 36 -5.56 -8.79 -7.51
C ALA A 36 -6.85 -8.73 -6.71
N LYS A 37 -7.48 -9.87 -6.38
CA LYS A 37 -8.72 -9.87 -5.58
C LYS A 37 -8.50 -9.36 -4.16
N LYS A 38 -7.38 -9.74 -3.53
CA LYS A 38 -7.04 -9.29 -2.18
C LYS A 38 -6.88 -7.76 -2.15
N GLU A 39 -6.14 -7.21 -3.10
CA GLU A 39 -5.89 -5.77 -3.19
C GLU A 39 -7.12 -4.99 -3.66
N ALA A 40 -7.89 -5.51 -4.63
CA ALA A 40 -9.16 -4.92 -5.08
C ALA A 40 -10.13 -4.69 -3.92
N LYS A 41 -10.30 -5.69 -3.03
CA LYS A 41 -11.15 -5.55 -1.84
C LYS A 41 -10.74 -4.38 -0.96
N ASN A 42 -9.43 -4.23 -0.71
CA ASN A 42 -8.92 -3.11 0.06
C ASN A 42 -9.15 -1.78 -0.67
N ALA A 43 -8.88 -1.75 -1.97
CA ALA A 43 -9.04 -0.57 -2.80
C ALA A 43 -10.50 -0.06 -2.87
N GLU A 44 -11.47 -0.97 -2.96
CA GLU A 44 -12.90 -0.65 -2.88
C GLU A 44 -13.28 0.00 -1.55
N ILE A 45 -12.72 -0.48 -0.43
CA ILE A 45 -12.93 0.13 0.88
C ILE A 45 -12.34 1.54 0.90
N ILE A 46 -11.09 1.70 0.44
CA ILE A 46 -10.41 3.00 0.42
C ILE A 46 -11.15 4.03 -0.45
N ASN A 47 -11.65 3.65 -1.62
CA ASN A 47 -12.45 4.53 -2.48
C ASN A 47 -13.67 5.12 -1.77
N ASN A 48 -14.28 4.35 -0.86
CA ASN A 48 -15.46 4.79 -0.11
C ASN A 48 -15.11 5.72 1.07
N LEU A 49 -13.83 5.88 1.41
CA LEU A 49 -13.38 6.64 2.58
C LEU A 49 -13.04 8.12 2.29
N ASN A 50 -13.30 8.63 1.08
CA ASN A 50 -13.01 10.01 0.67
C ASN A 50 -11.58 10.47 1.06
N LEU A 51 -10.61 9.59 0.83
CA LEU A 51 -9.20 9.83 1.13
C LEU A 51 -8.47 10.41 -0.07
N ARG A 52 -7.36 11.09 0.20
CA ARG A 52 -6.40 11.51 -0.83
C ARG A 52 -5.55 10.30 -1.27
N ALA A 53 -6.21 9.37 -1.95
CA ALA A 53 -5.61 8.17 -2.51
C ALA A 53 -6.04 8.05 -3.99
N PRO A 54 -5.26 7.37 -4.84
CA PRO A 54 -5.65 7.15 -6.22
C PRO A 54 -6.99 6.40 -6.31
N ASN A 55 -7.93 6.92 -7.09
CA ASN A 55 -9.22 6.25 -7.28
C ASN A 55 -9.03 4.88 -7.92
N TYR A 56 -9.54 3.84 -7.29
CA TYR A 56 -9.62 2.50 -7.86
C TYR A 56 -10.72 2.44 -8.92
N SER A 57 -10.38 2.00 -10.13
CA SER A 57 -11.31 1.97 -11.27
C SER A 57 -11.77 0.55 -11.63
N GLY A 58 -11.11 -0.48 -11.08
CA GLY A 58 -11.60 -1.85 -11.15
C GLY A 58 -10.52 -2.89 -11.46
N LEU A 59 -10.98 -4.13 -11.58
CA LEU A 59 -10.17 -5.29 -11.95
C LEU A 59 -10.45 -5.64 -13.41
N LEU A 60 -9.40 -5.92 -14.18
CA LEU A 60 -9.53 -6.41 -15.55
C LEU A 60 -8.53 -7.52 -15.85
N GLU A 61 -8.81 -8.29 -16.90
CA GLU A 61 -7.85 -9.23 -17.44
C GLU A 61 -7.11 -8.61 -18.63
N TYR A 62 -5.78 -8.63 -18.58
CA TYR A 62 -4.93 -8.17 -19.68
C TYR A 62 -3.91 -9.26 -20.02
N LYS A 63 -3.98 -9.77 -21.26
CA LYS A 63 -3.12 -10.85 -21.78
C LYS A 63 -3.10 -12.09 -20.86
N GLY A 64 -4.26 -12.46 -20.29
CA GLY A 64 -4.40 -13.61 -19.40
C GLY A 64 -3.92 -13.38 -17.96
N THR A 65 -3.61 -12.14 -17.59
CA THR A 65 -3.20 -11.77 -16.22
C THR A 65 -4.25 -10.86 -15.60
N SER A 66 -4.68 -11.16 -14.37
CA SER A 66 -5.54 -10.26 -13.60
C SER A 66 -4.74 -9.02 -13.20
N CYS A 67 -5.28 -7.84 -13.50
CA CYS A 67 -4.65 -6.55 -13.31
C CYS A 67 -5.60 -5.60 -12.57
N LEU A 68 -5.03 -4.58 -11.93
CA LEU A 68 -5.80 -3.54 -11.24
C LEU A 68 -5.63 -2.21 -11.94
N ILE A 69 -6.72 -1.45 -12.03
CA ILE A 69 -6.74 -0.12 -12.63
C ILE A 69 -6.93 0.92 -11.54
N TYR A 70 -6.06 1.93 -11.55
CA TYR A 70 -6.10 3.06 -10.65
C TYR A 70 -6.00 4.37 -11.43
N GLU A 71 -6.47 5.45 -10.83
CA GLU A 71 -6.17 6.81 -11.27
C GLU A 71 -4.66 7.02 -11.36
N LYS A 72 -4.22 7.69 -12.43
CA LYS A 72 -2.85 8.13 -12.56
C LYS A 72 -2.66 9.39 -11.73
N ILE A 73 -1.71 9.36 -10.78
CA ILE A 73 -1.32 10.56 -10.04
C ILE A 73 -0.17 11.24 -10.77
N ASP A 74 -0.45 12.46 -11.25
CA ASP A 74 0.55 13.30 -11.88
C ASP A 74 1.31 14.09 -10.81
N GLY A 75 2.60 13.79 -10.67
CA GLY A 75 3.51 14.55 -9.81
C GLY A 75 4.68 13.72 -9.27
N PRO A 76 5.68 14.38 -8.68
CA PRO A 76 6.82 13.70 -8.08
C PRO A 76 6.41 12.99 -6.78
N THR A 77 7.11 11.92 -6.46
CA THR A 77 7.04 11.31 -5.12
C THR A 77 7.63 12.26 -4.08
N MET A 78 7.23 12.12 -2.82
CA MET A 78 7.84 12.85 -1.71
C MET A 78 9.35 12.61 -1.65
N LEU A 79 9.79 11.39 -1.92
CA LEU A 79 11.22 11.03 -1.99
C LEU A 79 11.99 11.89 -2.99
N LYS A 80 11.41 12.16 -4.18
CA LYS A 80 12.04 13.00 -5.21
C LYS A 80 12.14 14.48 -4.78
N GLN A 81 11.40 14.90 -3.77
CA GLN A 81 11.41 16.27 -3.26
C GLN A 81 12.33 16.46 -2.04
N ILE A 82 12.81 15.38 -1.42
CA ILE A 82 13.67 15.47 -0.24
C ILE A 82 15.11 15.79 -0.67
N ASP A 83 15.48 17.05 -0.53
CA ASP A 83 16.90 17.45 -0.57
C ASP A 83 17.70 16.97 0.65
N PRO A 84 19.03 16.70 0.50
CA PRO A 84 19.90 16.29 1.60
C PRO A 84 20.29 17.45 2.54
N THR A 85 19.31 18.29 2.90
CA THR A 85 19.46 19.40 3.84
C THR A 85 18.64 19.14 5.09
N LYS A 86 19.13 19.60 6.25
CA LYS A 86 18.41 19.44 7.52
C LYS A 86 16.99 20.03 7.48
N LEU A 87 16.82 21.14 6.77
CA LEU A 87 15.52 21.82 6.65
C LEU A 87 14.54 20.99 5.83
N SER A 88 14.94 20.52 4.65
CA SER A 88 14.12 19.66 3.78
C SER A 88 13.74 18.37 4.48
N ILE A 89 14.73 17.66 5.05
CA ILE A 89 14.48 16.40 5.77
C ILE A 89 13.51 16.62 6.94
N SER A 90 13.69 17.68 7.72
CA SER A 90 12.79 17.99 8.84
C SER A 90 11.37 18.33 8.37
N HIS A 91 11.24 19.06 7.26
CA HIS A 91 9.96 19.42 6.67
C HIS A 91 9.18 18.16 6.25
N TYR A 92 9.77 17.30 5.42
CA TYR A 92 9.09 16.11 4.92
C TYR A 92 8.88 15.05 6.00
N ALA A 93 9.75 14.94 7.00
CA ALA A 93 9.51 14.07 8.16
C ALA A 93 8.26 14.51 8.94
N LYS A 94 8.09 15.83 9.17
CA LYS A 94 6.89 16.37 9.83
C LYS A 94 5.63 16.15 9.00
N LEU A 95 5.70 16.41 7.70
CA LEU A 95 4.58 16.20 6.78
C LEU A 95 4.17 14.73 6.75
N MET A 96 5.13 13.81 6.65
CA MET A 96 4.86 12.37 6.68
C MET A 96 4.23 11.95 8.02
N ALA A 97 4.72 12.46 9.15
CA ALA A 97 4.13 12.19 10.46
C ALA A 97 2.68 12.70 10.55
N GLN A 98 2.41 13.90 10.02
CA GLN A 98 1.06 14.45 9.97
C GLN A 98 0.11 13.60 9.11
N LEU A 99 0.50 13.27 7.89
CA LEU A 99 -0.32 12.44 6.99
C LEU A 99 -0.58 11.05 7.59
N HIS A 100 0.43 10.46 8.24
CA HIS A 100 0.28 9.17 8.91
C HIS A 100 -0.67 9.26 10.12
N PHE A 101 -0.60 10.35 10.88
CA PHE A 101 -1.52 10.62 11.98
C PHE A 101 -2.96 10.83 11.49
N GLU A 102 -3.16 11.58 10.41
CA GLU A 102 -4.47 11.74 9.76
C GLU A 102 -5.03 10.39 9.31
N LEU A 103 -4.19 9.53 8.72
CA LEU A 103 -4.59 8.18 8.31
C LEU A 103 -5.05 7.33 9.52
N HIS A 104 -4.29 7.35 10.61
CA HIS A 104 -4.58 6.58 11.82
C HIS A 104 -5.82 7.04 12.58
N ASN A 105 -6.28 8.28 12.37
CA ASN A 105 -7.53 8.76 12.96
C ASN A 105 -8.78 8.26 12.21
N ILE A 106 -8.62 7.56 11.08
CA ILE A 106 -9.73 6.96 10.36
C ILE A 106 -9.99 5.57 10.94
N GLU A 107 -11.14 5.43 11.59
CA GLU A 107 -11.62 4.13 12.04
C GLU A 107 -12.42 3.42 10.94
N ILE A 108 -12.07 2.16 10.67
CA ILE A 108 -12.80 1.33 9.71
C ILE A 108 -13.71 0.38 10.48
N LYS A 109 -14.96 0.24 10.01
CA LYS A 109 -15.94 -0.72 10.53
C LYS A 109 -15.66 -2.14 10.05
N MET A 110 -14.43 -2.60 10.25
CA MET A 110 -13.97 -3.94 9.89
C MET A 110 -13.12 -4.52 11.02
N ASN A 111 -13.16 -5.84 11.15
CA ASN A 111 -12.30 -6.53 12.10
C ASN A 111 -10.85 -6.42 11.63
N SER A 112 -9.97 -5.98 12.52
CA SER A 112 -8.54 -5.99 12.26
C SER A 112 -8.04 -7.43 12.05
N ASN A 113 -7.33 -7.64 10.95
CA ASN A 113 -6.71 -8.90 10.57
C ASN A 113 -5.23 -8.97 10.94
N LEU A 114 -4.61 -7.84 11.35
CA LEU A 114 -3.15 -7.72 11.45
C LEU A 114 -2.52 -8.77 12.37
N LYS A 115 -3.08 -8.95 13.57
CA LYS A 115 -2.55 -9.93 14.52
C LYS A 115 -2.60 -11.34 13.94
N THR A 116 -3.73 -11.73 13.34
CA THR A 116 -3.89 -13.03 12.70
C THR A 116 -2.92 -13.21 11.53
N GLU A 117 -2.74 -12.21 10.68
CA GLU A 117 -1.78 -12.27 9.57
C GLU A 117 -0.34 -12.39 10.07
N LEU A 118 0.05 -11.64 11.10
CA LEU A 118 1.38 -11.72 11.70
C LEU A 118 1.60 -13.08 12.36
N THR A 119 0.64 -13.62 13.12
CA THR A 119 0.72 -14.96 13.69
C THR A 119 0.96 -16.02 12.61
N ASN A 120 0.23 -15.95 11.50
CA ASN A 120 0.42 -16.87 10.37
C ASN A 120 1.83 -16.74 9.77
N LYS A 121 2.30 -15.51 9.50
CA LYS A 121 3.65 -15.25 8.97
C LYS A 121 4.74 -15.79 9.90
N ILE A 122 4.60 -15.60 11.20
CA ILE A 122 5.54 -16.11 12.22
C ILE A 122 5.56 -17.64 12.20
N ASN A 123 4.39 -18.28 12.20
CA ASN A 123 4.27 -19.74 12.19
C ASN A 123 4.93 -20.38 10.96
N THR A 124 4.77 -19.76 9.79
CA THR A 124 5.33 -20.25 8.52
C THR A 124 6.80 -19.88 8.29
N ALA A 125 7.41 -19.06 9.15
CA ALA A 125 8.79 -18.65 8.96
C ALA A 125 9.75 -19.81 9.27
N GLU A 126 10.48 -20.28 8.26
CA GLU A 126 11.42 -21.40 8.36
C GLU A 126 12.73 -21.03 9.08
N MET A 127 13.08 -19.75 9.09
CA MET A 127 14.35 -19.24 9.62
C MET A 127 14.39 -19.05 11.14
N ILE A 128 13.28 -19.28 11.84
CA ILE A 128 13.16 -19.08 13.29
C ILE A 128 12.71 -20.38 13.97
N LYS A 129 13.29 -20.66 15.13
CA LYS A 129 12.99 -21.89 15.90
C LYS A 129 11.62 -21.77 16.57
N GLU A 130 11.02 -22.92 16.88
CA GLU A 130 9.66 -22.95 17.44
C GLU A 130 9.53 -22.21 18.77
N TYR A 131 10.55 -22.26 19.63
CA TYR A 131 10.54 -21.49 20.88
C TYR A 131 10.61 -19.97 20.62
N GLU A 132 11.29 -19.52 19.56
CA GLU A 132 11.39 -18.11 19.19
C GLU A 132 10.05 -17.62 18.64
N LYS A 133 9.38 -18.43 17.81
CA LYS A 133 8.01 -18.17 17.35
C LYS A 133 7.07 -17.95 18.52
N GLN A 134 7.13 -18.82 19.53
CA GLN A 134 6.27 -18.70 20.71
C GLN A 134 6.54 -17.42 21.50
N ILE A 135 7.80 -17.01 21.65
CA ILE A 135 8.16 -15.73 22.30
C ILE A 135 7.55 -14.55 21.53
N VAL A 136 7.72 -14.52 20.21
CA VAL A 136 7.21 -13.43 19.37
C VAL A 136 5.68 -13.38 19.37
N ILE A 137 5.01 -14.53 19.31
CA ILE A 137 3.54 -14.62 19.39
C ILE A 137 3.05 -14.14 20.75
N ASN A 138 3.74 -14.49 21.84
CA ASN A 138 3.38 -14.00 23.16
C ASN A 138 3.48 -12.47 23.24
N VAL A 139 4.52 -11.86 22.67
CA VAL A 139 4.63 -10.40 22.56
C VAL A 139 3.51 -9.81 21.69
N LEU A 140 3.21 -10.42 20.54
CA LEU A 140 2.12 -9.98 19.66
C LEU A 140 0.76 -9.98 20.37
N ASN A 141 0.53 -10.96 21.25
CA ASN A 141 -0.70 -11.07 22.02
C ASN A 141 -0.85 -9.94 23.06
N THR A 142 0.24 -9.39 23.61
CA THR A 142 0.16 -8.28 24.57
C THR A 142 -0.05 -6.91 23.94
N LEU A 143 0.23 -6.75 22.64
CA LEU A 143 0.03 -5.48 21.94
C LEU A 143 -1.45 -5.08 21.93
N PRO A 144 -1.79 -3.78 21.92
CA PRO A 144 -3.18 -3.35 21.83
C PRO A 144 -3.80 -3.80 20.50
N GLY A 145 -5.12 -4.01 20.53
CA GLY A 145 -5.92 -4.08 19.31
C GLY A 145 -6.26 -2.67 18.80
N GLY A 146 -6.98 -2.62 17.69
CA GLY A 146 -7.47 -1.37 17.11
C GLY A 146 -8.09 -1.59 15.75
N ASN A 147 -8.82 -0.60 15.27
CA ASN A 147 -9.51 -0.56 13.97
C ASN A 147 -9.11 0.66 13.14
N ALA A 148 -8.00 1.32 13.52
CA ALA A 148 -7.40 2.40 12.75
C ALA A 148 -6.95 1.89 11.37
N LEU A 149 -7.17 2.70 10.34
CA LEU A 149 -6.66 2.43 9.00
C LEU A 149 -5.13 2.54 8.99
N CYS A 150 -4.45 1.46 8.62
CA CYS A 150 -3.01 1.44 8.41
C CYS A 150 -2.69 1.12 6.95
N HIS A 151 -1.72 1.85 6.38
CA HIS A 151 -1.23 1.57 5.02
C HIS A 151 -0.29 0.35 4.96
N TYR A 152 0.42 0.06 6.07
CA TYR A 152 1.46 -0.98 6.20
C TYR A 152 2.74 -0.81 5.36
N ASP A 153 2.80 0.21 4.49
CA ASP A 153 3.96 0.51 3.63
C ASP A 153 4.04 2.02 3.33
N PHE A 154 3.77 2.84 4.35
CA PHE A 154 3.77 4.30 4.22
C PHE A 154 5.19 4.85 4.29
N HIS A 155 5.76 5.21 3.14
CA HIS A 155 7.11 5.76 3.05
C HIS A 155 7.23 6.80 1.91
N PRO A 156 8.29 7.63 1.87
CA PRO A 156 8.35 8.76 0.94
C PRO A 156 8.29 8.39 -0.56
N ALA A 157 8.54 7.13 -0.93
CA ALA A 157 8.44 6.70 -2.32
C ALA A 157 7.03 6.23 -2.71
N THR A 158 6.15 5.93 -1.75
CA THR A 158 4.75 5.57 -2.00
C THR A 158 3.82 6.78 -1.97
N SER A 159 4.21 7.87 -1.31
CA SER A 159 3.47 9.14 -1.31
C SER A 159 3.84 9.99 -2.53
N SER A 160 2.86 10.28 -3.40
CA SER A 160 3.01 11.20 -4.53
C SER A 160 2.25 12.50 -4.27
N PHE A 161 2.81 13.63 -4.68
CA PHE A 161 2.13 14.92 -4.59
C PHE A 161 1.26 15.13 -5.83
N HIS A 162 -0.03 15.37 -5.62
CA HIS A 162 -0.89 15.92 -6.66
C HIS A 162 -0.98 17.45 -6.48
N PRO A 163 -1.18 18.25 -7.54
CA PRO A 163 -1.45 19.70 -7.43
C PRO A 163 -2.67 20.08 -6.57
N ARG A 164 -3.44 19.11 -6.08
CA ARG A 164 -4.58 19.31 -5.15
C ARG A 164 -4.16 19.21 -3.67
N ASP A 165 -2.90 18.87 -3.40
CA ASP A 165 -2.32 18.74 -2.07
C ASP A 165 -1.66 20.05 -1.59
N LEU A 166 -1.71 21.12 -2.39
CA LEU A 166 -1.19 22.46 -2.13
C LEU A 166 -2.32 23.49 -2.00
#